data_AF-A0A6C0BUR9-F1
#
_entry.id   AF-A0A6C0BUR9-F1
#
_cell.length_a   1.000
_cell.length_b   1.000
_cell.length_c   1.000
_cell.angle_alpha   90.00
_cell.angle_beta   90.00
_cell.angle_gamma   90.00
#
_symmetry.space_group_name_H-M   'P 1'
#
loop_
_entity.id
_entity.type
_entity.pdbx_description
1 polymer ?
#
loop_
_entity_poly.entity_id
_entity_poly.type
_entity_poly.pdbx_seq_one_letter_code
_entity_poly.pdbx_strand_id
1 'polypeptide(L)'
;MGNQTSNLNGGTRTKVSLEDEIDYIATHYILTMNFQSLRNLYKEKYCDDLIILTSEIINKYFKDLQVNKMVDRVENGVVAENGIVAENGVVAENGVAQEKMVFINKNDINNVIKLSEQDDKMEKCQQISKFYVKIAQIFAAIVTTINPEYIHTNNSGKMTKYKLSEKHNIPKTGHVEIFKTNICGERIDILKNDLFLNIMLPNETPLVNPNPEKLCFFNQNKTLADEPGIPELADLYNDTDYDFKTGKFTGMTPKTSTQFQKDLNKFYTEYTGNLTVPENIKKFSDIPLRDYSKKKYCLTNTSAYTSYEISQDDQLFQAYAKNLKSMVHSVNEKHDELVEILNRIFVYIGDGDDKRVTINPELNENSLQIISNETRNCIHDLYLKCEKDFVEGIQIYEAIVETKIFETTQNQINSLEEIGDNLITYSQ
;
A
#
# COMPACT_ATOMS: atom_id res chain seq x y z
N MET A 1 36.22 -9.35 55.52
CA MET A 1 36.53 -9.07 54.10
C MET A 1 36.33 -10.40 53.38
N GLY A 2 35.33 -10.68 52.56
CA GLY A 2 34.45 -9.88 51.73
C GLY A 2 34.01 -10.86 50.63
N ASN A 3 32.82 -11.42 50.80
CA ASN A 3 32.24 -12.48 49.98
C ASN A 3 31.63 -11.85 48.71
N GLN A 4 32.02 -12.30 47.51
CA GLN A 4 31.33 -11.96 46.26
C GLN A 4 30.78 -13.24 45.64
N THR A 5 29.57 -13.60 46.09
CA THR A 5 28.67 -14.47 45.36
C THR A 5 27.97 -13.65 44.27
N SER A 6 28.21 -14.07 43.04
CA SER A 6 27.49 -13.64 41.83
C SER A 6 25.98 -13.90 41.98
N ASN A 7 25.19 -12.83 42.00
CA ASN A 7 23.74 -12.91 41.86
C ASN A 7 23.40 -13.27 40.41
N LEU A 8 22.95 -14.51 40.22
CA LEU A 8 22.08 -14.90 39.11
C LEU A 8 20.73 -14.21 39.32
N ASN A 9 20.53 -13.05 38.70
CA ASN A 9 19.18 -12.53 38.53
C ASN A 9 18.47 -13.43 37.50
N GLY A 10 17.55 -14.25 38.01
CA GLY A 10 16.61 -15.00 37.20
C GLY A 10 15.81 -14.04 36.33
N GLY A 11 15.89 -14.24 35.01
CA GLY A 11 14.96 -13.63 34.08
C GLY A 11 13.55 -14.05 34.47
N THR A 12 12.75 -13.10 34.89
CA THR A 12 11.30 -13.23 35.02
C THR A 12 10.77 -13.58 33.63
N ARG A 13 10.42 -14.85 33.40
CA ARG A 13 9.51 -15.22 32.30
C ARG A 13 8.21 -14.47 32.56
N THR A 14 8.01 -13.36 31.85
CA THR A 14 6.74 -12.66 31.80
C THR A 14 5.68 -13.68 31.41
N LYS A 15 4.70 -13.89 32.29
CA LYS A 15 3.62 -14.84 32.06
C LYS A 15 2.82 -14.32 30.86
N VAL A 16 2.92 -15.00 29.72
CA VAL A 16 2.20 -14.63 28.48
C VAL A 16 0.71 -14.54 28.81
N SER A 17 0.13 -13.37 28.57
CA SER A 17 -1.29 -13.11 28.82
C SER A 17 -2.15 -13.73 27.72
N LEU A 18 -3.46 -13.81 27.93
CA LEU A 18 -4.37 -14.38 26.93
C LEU A 18 -4.48 -13.44 25.71
N GLU A 19 -4.42 -12.15 26.00
CA GLU A 19 -4.42 -11.03 25.09
C GLU A 19 -3.22 -11.11 24.13
N ASP A 20 -2.02 -11.36 24.68
CA ASP A 20 -0.78 -11.53 23.89
C ASP A 20 -0.86 -12.73 22.94
N GLU A 21 -1.50 -13.83 23.37
CA GLU A 21 -1.60 -15.04 22.56
C GLU A 21 -2.61 -14.88 21.42
N ILE A 22 -3.73 -14.17 21.65
CA ILE A 22 -4.67 -13.83 20.57
C ILE A 22 -4.03 -12.87 19.57
N ASP A 23 -3.38 -11.80 20.05
CA ASP A 23 -2.66 -10.85 19.19
C ASP A 23 -1.61 -11.57 18.33
N TYR A 24 -0.90 -12.55 18.90
CA TYR A 24 0.06 -13.37 18.16
C TYR A 24 -0.60 -14.27 17.10
N ILE A 25 -1.69 -14.98 17.44
CA ILE A 25 -2.41 -15.84 16.49
C ILE A 25 -2.97 -15.00 15.33
N ALA A 26 -3.60 -13.86 15.64
CA ALA A 26 -4.13 -12.95 14.63
C ALA A 26 -3.01 -12.41 13.73
N THR A 27 -1.86 -12.04 14.31
CA THR A 27 -0.68 -11.61 13.56
C THR A 27 -0.18 -12.69 12.61
N HIS A 28 0.01 -13.91 13.12
CA HIS A 28 0.48 -15.02 12.30
C HIS A 28 -0.47 -15.28 11.13
N TYR A 29 -1.77 -15.29 11.40
CA TYR A 29 -2.77 -15.44 10.36
C TYR A 29 -2.64 -14.33 9.30
N ILE A 30 -2.72 -13.05 9.70
CA ILE A 30 -2.68 -11.89 8.79
C ILE A 30 -1.40 -11.89 7.94
N LEU A 31 -0.23 -12.10 8.55
CA LEU A 31 1.07 -12.04 7.87
C LEU A 31 1.34 -13.25 6.96
N THR A 32 0.63 -14.36 7.15
CA THR A 32 0.78 -15.59 6.34
C THR A 32 -0.32 -15.77 5.30
N MET A 33 -1.34 -14.90 5.29
CA MET A 33 -2.38 -14.90 4.25
C MET A 33 -1.74 -14.81 2.86
N ASN A 34 -2.17 -15.69 1.95
CA ASN A 34 -1.71 -15.62 0.58
C ASN A 34 -2.29 -14.36 -0.11
N PHE A 35 -1.58 -13.83 -1.12
CA PHE A 35 -1.97 -12.60 -1.81
C PHE A 35 -3.37 -12.66 -2.41
N GLN A 36 -3.79 -13.82 -2.94
CA GLN A 36 -5.12 -13.98 -3.49
C GLN A 36 -6.19 -13.92 -2.39
N SER A 37 -5.90 -14.40 -1.18
CA SER A 37 -6.75 -14.21 0.00
C SER A 37 -6.75 -12.77 0.48
N LEU A 38 -5.60 -12.06 0.47
CA LEU A 38 -5.54 -10.63 0.80
C LEU A 38 -6.34 -9.78 -0.18
N ARG A 39 -6.19 -10.04 -1.49
CA ARG A 39 -7.01 -9.44 -2.55
C ARG A 39 -8.46 -9.86 -2.33
N ASN A 40 -8.77 -11.14 -2.12
CA ASN A 40 -10.15 -11.59 -1.97
C ASN A 40 -10.72 -11.45 -0.56
N LEU A 41 -10.07 -10.69 0.33
CA LEU A 41 -10.67 -10.34 1.61
C LEU A 41 -12.04 -9.69 1.39
N TYR A 42 -12.29 -9.06 0.23
CA TYR A 42 -13.58 -8.51 -0.21
C TYR A 42 -14.56 -9.50 -0.87
N LYS A 43 -14.23 -10.78 -1.16
CA LYS A 43 -15.16 -11.76 -1.79
C LYS A 43 -15.84 -12.66 -0.77
N GLU A 44 -17.13 -12.97 -0.98
CA GLU A 44 -18.05 -13.69 -0.07
C GLU A 44 -17.60 -15.13 0.29
N LYS A 45 -16.70 -15.74 -0.48
CA LYS A 45 -16.35 -17.17 -0.39
C LYS A 45 -15.06 -17.50 0.38
N TYR A 46 -14.38 -16.52 0.98
CA TYR A 46 -13.05 -16.74 1.61
C TYR A 46 -12.89 -16.13 3.02
N CYS A 47 -13.98 -16.11 3.79
CA CYS A 47 -13.97 -15.64 5.19
C CYS A 47 -14.09 -16.75 6.24
N ASP A 48 -14.10 -18.03 5.83
CA ASP A 48 -14.30 -19.15 6.76
C ASP A 48 -13.19 -19.20 7.84
N ASP A 49 -11.95 -18.81 7.51
CA ASP A 49 -10.82 -18.90 8.44
C ASP A 49 -10.67 -17.71 9.41
N LEU A 50 -11.15 -16.50 9.04
CA LEU A 50 -11.14 -15.35 9.95
C LEU A 50 -12.33 -15.43 10.93
N ILE A 51 -13.49 -15.94 10.50
CA ILE A 51 -14.67 -16.24 11.33
C ILE A 51 -14.37 -17.34 12.35
N ILE A 52 -13.53 -18.32 11.97
CA ILE A 52 -12.97 -19.30 12.91
C ILE A 52 -12.23 -18.59 14.07
N LEU A 53 -11.66 -17.40 13.90
CA LEU A 53 -11.11 -16.60 15.00
C LEU A 53 -12.13 -15.68 15.70
N THR A 54 -13.24 -15.29 15.07
CA THR A 54 -13.92 -14.01 15.36
C THR A 54 -15.42 -14.09 15.70
N SER A 55 -15.83 -15.06 16.52
CA SER A 55 -16.93 -14.91 17.52
C SER A 55 -17.37 -16.27 18.00
N GLU A 56 -17.44 -17.27 17.12
CA GLU A 56 -17.89 -18.62 17.47
C GLU A 56 -16.85 -19.37 18.32
N ILE A 57 -15.55 -19.28 18.01
CA ILE A 57 -14.49 -19.86 18.85
C ILE A 57 -14.30 -19.05 20.13
N ILE A 58 -14.32 -17.71 20.07
CA ILE A 58 -14.23 -16.88 21.28
C ILE A 58 -15.41 -17.21 22.21
N ASN A 59 -16.64 -17.20 21.71
CA ASN A 59 -17.83 -17.52 22.51
C ASN A 59 -17.81 -18.97 23.04
N LYS A 60 -17.35 -19.93 22.23
CA LYS A 60 -17.32 -21.37 22.58
C LYS A 60 -16.23 -21.73 23.59
N TYR A 61 -15.06 -21.08 23.53
CA TYR A 61 -13.89 -21.49 24.31
C TYR A 61 -13.50 -20.49 25.41
N PHE A 62 -13.98 -19.24 25.35
CA PHE A 62 -13.64 -18.20 26.32
C PHE A 62 -14.77 -17.97 27.31
N LYS A 63 -14.38 -17.80 28.58
CA LYS A 63 -15.28 -17.39 29.66
C LYS A 63 -15.52 -15.88 29.57
N ASP A 64 -16.63 -15.41 30.14
CA ASP A 64 -17.02 -14.00 30.08
C ASP A 64 -15.95 -13.05 30.62
N LEU A 65 -15.22 -13.46 31.67
CA LEU A 65 -14.08 -12.71 32.21
C LEU A 65 -12.95 -12.53 31.18
N GLN A 66 -12.71 -13.54 30.35
CA GLN A 66 -11.70 -13.47 29.28
C GLN A 66 -12.18 -12.61 28.12
N VAL A 67 -13.48 -12.65 27.80
CA VAL A 67 -14.10 -11.78 26.79
C VAL A 67 -14.04 -10.32 27.22
N ASN A 68 -14.39 -10.01 28.47
CA ASN A 68 -14.33 -8.63 28.99
C ASN A 68 -12.90 -8.08 28.97
N LYS A 69 -11.90 -8.90 29.33
CA LYS A 69 -10.49 -8.50 29.21
C LYS A 69 -10.08 -8.18 27.77
N MET A 70 -10.58 -8.95 26.80
CA MET A 70 -10.32 -8.68 25.39
C MET A 70 -11.04 -7.41 24.90
N VAL A 71 -12.24 -7.12 25.39
CA VAL A 71 -12.93 -5.84 25.14
C VAL A 71 -12.10 -4.69 25.68
N ASP A 72 -11.68 -4.76 26.96
CA ASP A 72 -10.84 -3.73 27.57
C ASP A 72 -9.54 -3.53 26.76
N ARG A 73 -8.94 -4.62 26.29
CA ARG A 73 -7.73 -4.63 25.44
C ARG A 73 -7.95 -3.92 24.11
N VAL A 74 -9.06 -4.15 23.40
CA VAL A 74 -9.31 -3.49 22.10
C VAL A 74 -9.75 -2.05 22.27
N GLU A 75 -10.47 -1.72 23.35
CA GLU A 75 -10.92 -0.35 23.62
C GLU A 75 -9.78 0.56 24.11
N ASN A 76 -8.91 0.04 24.97
CA ASN A 76 -7.95 0.87 25.72
C ASN A 76 -6.47 0.53 25.47
N GLY A 77 -6.15 -0.64 24.90
CA GLY A 77 -4.78 -1.15 24.87
C GLY A 77 -4.43 -2.02 26.08
N VAL A 78 -3.23 -2.61 26.10
CA VAL A 78 -2.66 -3.18 27.33
C VAL A 78 -2.16 -2.04 28.22
N VAL A 79 -2.84 -1.81 29.34
CA VAL A 79 -2.35 -0.89 30.38
C VAL A 79 -1.13 -1.53 31.03
N ALA A 80 0.05 -0.91 30.92
CA ALA A 80 1.23 -1.35 31.65
C ALA A 80 0.92 -1.37 33.17
N GLU A 81 1.49 -2.32 33.92
CA GLU A 81 1.31 -2.44 35.38
C GLU A 81 1.65 -1.17 36.18
N ASN A 82 2.22 -0.15 35.52
CA ASN A 82 2.54 1.16 36.08
C ASN A 82 1.56 2.29 35.66
N GLY A 83 0.34 1.98 35.22
CA GLY A 83 -0.81 2.90 35.30
C GLY A 83 -0.65 4.29 34.66
N ILE A 84 0.15 4.44 33.60
CA ILE A 84 0.18 5.67 32.80
C ILE A 84 -0.68 5.44 31.56
N VAL A 85 -1.92 5.93 31.60
CA VAL A 85 -2.69 6.19 30.39
C VAL A 85 -2.13 7.46 29.78
N ALA A 86 -1.51 7.36 28.61
CA ALA A 86 -1.07 8.53 27.85
C ALA A 86 -2.30 9.17 27.18
N GLU A 87 -2.99 10.04 27.90
CA GLU A 87 -3.81 11.05 27.23
C GLU A 87 -2.84 12.14 26.73
N ASN A 88 -2.61 12.14 25.41
CA ASN A 88 -1.88 13.19 24.69
C ASN A 88 -0.43 13.45 25.13
N GLY A 89 0.49 12.52 24.85
CA GLY A 89 1.84 12.85 24.36
C GLY A 89 2.73 13.85 25.13
N VAL A 90 2.55 14.10 26.43
CA VAL A 90 3.47 14.90 27.25
C VAL A 90 3.62 14.26 28.64
N VAL A 91 4.86 13.93 29.00
CA VAL A 91 5.22 13.29 30.28
C VAL A 91 5.17 14.35 31.39
N ALA A 92 4.38 14.12 32.44
CA ALA A 92 4.45 14.90 33.67
C ALA A 92 5.44 14.23 34.65
N GLU A 93 6.42 15.00 35.12
CA GLU A 93 7.35 14.59 36.17
C GLU A 93 6.61 14.46 37.53
N ASN A 94 6.88 13.34 38.20
CA ASN A 94 6.64 13.06 39.62
C ASN A 94 5.19 12.86 40.08
N GLY A 95 4.87 11.65 40.53
CA GLY A 95 3.72 11.43 41.41
C GLY A 95 3.39 9.97 41.63
N VAL A 96 3.90 9.39 42.72
CA VAL A 96 3.55 8.05 43.22
C VAL A 96 2.02 7.92 43.39
N ALA A 97 1.39 6.93 42.77
CA ALA A 97 0.00 6.57 43.02
C ALA A 97 -0.08 5.29 43.87
N GLN A 98 -0.67 5.40 45.06
CA GLN A 98 -0.98 4.28 45.95
C GLN A 98 -1.96 3.30 45.29
N GLU A 99 -1.65 2.01 45.39
CA GLU A 99 -2.55 0.90 45.06
C GLU A 99 -3.90 1.06 45.78
N LYS A 100 -4.98 1.22 45.02
CA LYS A 100 -6.32 0.88 45.53
C LYS A 100 -6.53 -0.61 45.34
N MET A 101 -6.36 -1.38 46.41
CA MET A 101 -6.97 -2.71 46.51
C MET A 101 -8.49 -2.56 46.33
N VAL A 102 -8.99 -2.94 45.16
CA VAL A 102 -10.43 -3.07 44.91
C VAL A 102 -10.91 -4.35 45.61
N PHE A 103 -11.44 -4.18 46.82
CA PHE A 103 -12.26 -5.22 47.45
C PHE A 103 -13.55 -5.35 46.64
N ILE A 104 -13.61 -6.34 45.75
CA ILE A 104 -14.85 -6.69 45.05
C ILE A 104 -15.81 -7.31 46.08
N ASN A 105 -16.93 -6.62 46.33
CA ASN A 105 -17.96 -7.10 47.24
C ASN A 105 -18.71 -8.27 46.56
N LYS A 106 -19.10 -9.31 47.32
CA LYS A 106 -19.86 -10.47 46.82
C LYS A 106 -21.17 -10.09 46.11
N ASN A 107 -21.73 -8.93 46.42
CA ASN A 107 -22.92 -8.41 45.76
C ASN A 107 -22.65 -7.85 44.35
N ASP A 108 -21.42 -7.39 44.07
CA ASP A 108 -21.02 -6.94 42.74
C ASP A 108 -20.81 -8.13 41.79
N ILE A 109 -20.38 -9.28 42.31
CA ILE A 109 -20.32 -10.55 41.57
C ILE A 109 -21.71 -10.97 41.07
N ASN A 110 -22.75 -10.79 41.90
CA ASN A 110 -24.12 -11.11 41.50
C ASN A 110 -24.68 -10.13 40.44
N ASN A 111 -24.14 -8.91 40.36
CA ASN A 111 -24.48 -7.97 39.29
C ASN A 111 -23.69 -8.27 37.99
N VAL A 112 -22.43 -8.71 38.08
CA VAL A 112 -21.65 -9.20 36.93
C VAL A 112 -22.24 -10.49 36.34
N ILE A 113 -22.75 -11.40 37.17
CA ILE A 113 -23.41 -12.64 36.73
C ILE A 113 -24.79 -12.34 36.12
N LYS A 114 -25.50 -11.30 36.58
CA LYS A 114 -26.76 -10.83 35.98
C LYS A 114 -26.57 -10.17 34.61
N LEU A 115 -25.36 -9.75 34.24
CA LEU A 115 -25.03 -9.15 32.94
C LEU A 115 -24.75 -10.20 31.84
N SER A 116 -24.73 -11.49 32.17
CA SER A 116 -24.49 -12.58 31.21
C SER A 116 -25.78 -13.07 30.54
N GLU A 117 -26.46 -12.21 29.79
CA GLU A 117 -27.37 -12.70 28.75
C GLU A 117 -26.51 -13.12 27.53
N GLN A 118 -26.89 -14.18 26.81
CA GLN A 118 -26.16 -14.67 25.63
C GLN A 118 -25.92 -13.56 24.58
N ASP A 119 -26.81 -12.57 24.54
CA ASP A 119 -26.77 -11.42 23.63
C ASP A 119 -25.65 -10.42 23.96
N ASP A 120 -25.34 -10.15 25.25
CA ASP A 120 -24.26 -9.23 25.67
C ASP A 120 -22.86 -9.79 25.35
N LYS A 121 -22.69 -11.10 25.53
CA LYS A 121 -21.43 -11.78 25.19
C LYS A 121 -21.18 -11.79 23.68
N MET A 122 -22.25 -11.95 22.89
CA MET A 122 -22.16 -11.92 21.44
C MET A 122 -21.71 -10.54 20.95
N GLU A 123 -22.32 -9.46 21.45
CA GLU A 123 -21.95 -8.08 21.10
C GLU A 123 -20.46 -7.78 21.38
N LYS A 124 -19.95 -8.23 22.53
CA LYS A 124 -18.53 -8.10 22.88
C LYS A 124 -17.61 -8.88 21.94
N CYS A 125 -18.00 -10.11 21.57
CA CYS A 125 -17.25 -10.90 20.58
C CYS A 125 -17.24 -10.20 19.22
N GLN A 126 -18.36 -9.60 18.83
CA GLN A 126 -18.50 -8.83 17.60
C GLN A 126 -17.58 -7.59 17.58
N GLN A 127 -17.43 -6.91 18.70
CA GLN A 127 -16.52 -5.77 18.86
C GLN A 127 -15.05 -6.19 18.67
N ILE A 128 -14.60 -7.22 19.40
CA ILE A 128 -13.23 -7.77 19.27
C ILE A 128 -12.92 -8.15 17.82
N SER A 129 -13.90 -8.71 17.13
CA SER A 129 -13.78 -9.16 15.74
C SER A 129 -13.55 -8.02 14.76
N LYS A 130 -14.31 -6.93 14.90
CA LYS A 130 -14.17 -5.71 14.09
C LYS A 130 -12.75 -5.15 14.17
N PHE A 131 -12.12 -5.20 15.35
CA PHE A 131 -10.76 -4.73 15.57
C PHE A 131 -9.74 -5.49 14.71
N TYR A 132 -9.70 -6.82 14.80
CA TYR A 132 -8.74 -7.63 14.02
C TYR A 132 -8.98 -7.62 12.51
N VAL A 133 -10.25 -7.59 12.09
CA VAL A 133 -10.61 -7.45 10.67
C VAL A 133 -10.07 -6.16 10.10
N LYS A 134 -10.20 -5.05 10.82
CA LYS A 134 -9.72 -3.75 10.38
C LYS A 134 -8.18 -3.71 10.28
N ILE A 135 -7.48 -4.39 11.17
CA ILE A 135 -6.01 -4.60 11.05
C ILE A 135 -5.70 -5.35 9.75
N ALA A 136 -6.44 -6.42 9.45
CA ALA A 136 -6.25 -7.20 8.22
C ALA A 136 -6.53 -6.36 6.96
N GLN A 137 -7.57 -5.51 6.97
CA GLN A 137 -7.89 -4.59 5.87
C GLN A 137 -6.78 -3.57 5.63
N ILE A 138 -6.24 -2.95 6.69
CA ILE A 138 -5.13 -2.00 6.60
C ILE A 138 -3.89 -2.70 6.04
N PHE A 139 -3.55 -3.88 6.55
CA PHE A 139 -2.44 -4.68 6.04
C PHE A 139 -2.61 -5.02 4.56
N ALA A 140 -3.79 -5.48 4.16
CA ALA A 140 -4.10 -5.81 2.78
C ALA A 140 -3.97 -4.60 1.85
N ALA A 141 -4.52 -3.43 2.25
CA ALA A 141 -4.41 -2.20 1.48
C ALA A 141 -2.95 -1.77 1.29
N ILE A 142 -2.13 -1.83 2.34
CA ILE A 142 -0.70 -1.48 2.25
C ILE A 142 0.05 -2.45 1.34
N VAL A 143 -0.11 -3.76 1.56
CA VAL A 143 0.66 -4.79 0.85
C VAL A 143 0.28 -4.85 -0.63
N THR A 144 -1.00 -4.69 -0.96
CA THR A 144 -1.47 -4.63 -2.35
C THR A 144 -1.11 -3.31 -3.04
N THR A 145 -0.96 -2.22 -2.28
CA THR A 145 -0.45 -0.94 -2.81
C THR A 145 1.05 -1.00 -3.10
N ILE A 146 1.85 -1.57 -2.22
CA ILE A 146 3.30 -1.73 -2.45
C ILE A 146 3.55 -2.76 -3.57
N ASN A 147 2.72 -3.82 -3.62
CA ASN A 147 2.77 -4.92 -4.58
C ASN A 147 4.20 -5.40 -4.92
N PRO A 148 4.94 -5.95 -3.94
CA PRO A 148 6.32 -6.35 -4.17
C PRO A 148 6.40 -7.60 -5.06
N GLU A 149 7.35 -7.59 -5.97
CA GLU A 149 7.86 -8.73 -6.71
C GLU A 149 9.28 -9.05 -6.25
N TYR A 150 9.69 -10.30 -6.40
CA TYR A 150 10.95 -10.81 -5.89
C TYR A 150 11.74 -11.39 -7.06
N ILE A 151 12.92 -10.84 -7.33
CA ILE A 151 13.87 -11.37 -8.31
C ILE A 151 14.87 -12.22 -7.54
N HIS A 152 14.75 -13.53 -7.74
CA HIS A 152 15.68 -14.51 -7.20
C HIS A 152 16.79 -14.78 -8.20
N THR A 153 18.04 -14.57 -7.78
CA THR A 153 19.24 -14.93 -8.53
C THR A 153 19.84 -16.16 -7.89
N ASN A 154 19.83 -17.28 -8.63
CA ASN A 154 20.43 -18.52 -8.15
C ASN A 154 21.97 -18.45 -8.21
N ASN A 155 22.63 -19.45 -7.63
CA ASN A 155 24.11 -19.52 -7.59
C ASN A 155 24.78 -19.58 -8.97
N SER A 156 24.01 -19.81 -10.04
CA SER A 156 24.48 -19.81 -11.42
C SER A 156 24.25 -18.48 -12.14
N GLY A 157 23.74 -17.45 -11.44
CA GLY A 157 23.42 -16.15 -12.01
C GLY A 157 22.10 -16.09 -12.80
N LYS A 158 21.30 -17.17 -12.82
CA LYS A 158 20.00 -17.16 -13.49
C LYS A 158 18.98 -16.46 -12.60
N MET A 159 18.33 -15.44 -13.16
CA MET A 159 17.27 -14.68 -12.51
C MET A 159 15.90 -15.32 -12.75
N THR A 160 15.10 -15.45 -11.69
CA THR A 160 13.70 -15.88 -11.73
C THR A 160 12.85 -14.89 -10.95
N LYS A 161 11.75 -14.44 -11.55
CA LYS A 161 10.87 -13.43 -10.97
C LYS A 161 9.66 -14.12 -10.32
N TYR A 162 9.36 -13.75 -9.08
CA TYR A 162 8.25 -14.28 -8.28
C TYR A 162 7.36 -13.14 -7.84
N LYS A 163 6.05 -13.30 -7.93
CA LYS A 163 5.08 -12.35 -7.36
C LYS A 163 4.97 -12.56 -5.85
N LEU A 164 4.40 -11.58 -5.14
CA LEU A 164 4.07 -11.76 -3.72
C LEU A 164 3.23 -13.02 -3.44
N SER A 165 2.28 -13.35 -4.33
CA SER A 165 1.50 -14.60 -4.26
C SER A 165 2.36 -15.87 -4.26
N GLU A 166 3.53 -15.80 -4.86
CA GLU A 166 4.45 -16.93 -5.06
C GLU A 166 5.64 -16.87 -4.10
N LYS A 167 5.61 -16.00 -3.09
CA LYS A 167 6.72 -15.82 -2.14
C LYS A 167 7.19 -17.14 -1.51
N HIS A 168 6.26 -18.06 -1.25
CA HIS A 168 6.55 -19.39 -0.71
C HIS A 168 7.33 -20.30 -1.67
N ASN A 169 7.29 -20.02 -2.97
CA ASN A 169 8.02 -20.76 -4.01
C ASN A 169 9.45 -20.24 -4.22
N ILE A 170 9.81 -19.12 -3.59
CA ILE A 170 11.16 -18.56 -3.69
C ILE A 170 12.13 -19.51 -2.99
N PRO A 171 13.17 -20.02 -3.67
CA PRO A 171 14.17 -20.88 -3.06
C PRO A 171 14.88 -20.17 -1.89
N LYS A 172 15.14 -20.89 -0.79
CA LYS A 172 15.84 -20.36 0.39
C LYS A 172 17.33 -20.04 0.17
N THR A 173 17.89 -20.45 -0.98
CA THR A 173 19.33 -20.28 -1.32
C THR A 173 19.45 -19.32 -2.50
N GLY A 174 20.49 -18.49 -2.56
CA GLY A 174 20.66 -17.46 -3.59
C GLY A 174 20.37 -16.05 -3.07
N HIS A 175 20.43 -15.06 -3.96
CA HIS A 175 20.14 -13.66 -3.64
C HIS A 175 18.71 -13.32 -4.05
N VAL A 176 17.98 -12.55 -3.23
CA VAL A 176 16.63 -12.08 -3.58
C VAL A 176 16.63 -10.55 -3.54
N GLU A 177 16.31 -9.94 -4.66
CA GLU A 177 16.02 -8.51 -4.76
C GLU A 177 14.52 -8.29 -4.78
N ILE A 178 14.05 -7.22 -4.12
CA ILE A 178 12.64 -6.86 -4.12
C ILE A 178 12.44 -5.71 -5.11
N PHE A 179 11.61 -5.95 -6.12
CA PHE A 179 11.13 -4.94 -7.05
C PHE A 179 9.68 -4.57 -6.69
N LYS A 180 9.25 -3.33 -6.92
CA LYS A 180 7.88 -2.91 -6.59
C LYS A 180 7.12 -2.70 -7.89
N THR A 181 6.05 -3.46 -8.11
CA THR A 181 5.33 -3.51 -9.40
C THR A 181 3.86 -3.16 -9.18
N ASN A 182 3.67 -1.99 -8.59
CA ASN A 182 2.36 -1.39 -8.36
C ASN A 182 2.01 -0.39 -9.49
N ILE A 183 0.88 0.30 -9.32
CA ILE A 183 0.39 1.38 -10.23
C ILE A 183 1.54 2.29 -10.69
N CYS A 184 2.41 2.68 -9.76
CA CYS A 184 3.53 3.57 -10.02
C CYS A 184 4.74 2.89 -10.64
N GLY A 185 5.02 1.65 -10.26
CA GLY A 185 6.06 0.82 -10.86
C GLY A 185 5.85 0.66 -12.36
N GLU A 186 4.61 0.38 -12.81
CA GLU A 186 4.31 0.26 -14.25
C GLU A 186 4.51 1.58 -15.00
N ARG A 187 4.06 2.70 -14.41
CA ARG A 187 4.22 4.04 -14.99
C ARG A 187 5.68 4.47 -15.09
N ILE A 188 6.44 4.23 -14.02
CA ILE A 188 7.89 4.46 -13.99
C ILE A 188 8.58 3.58 -15.04
N ASP A 189 8.19 2.31 -15.19
CA ASP A 189 8.76 1.40 -16.20
C ASP A 189 8.54 1.94 -17.62
N ILE A 190 7.34 2.44 -17.93
CA ILE A 190 7.06 3.06 -19.23
C ILE A 190 7.98 4.26 -19.46
N LEU A 191 8.00 5.22 -18.53
CA LEU A 191 8.84 6.41 -18.67
C LEU A 191 10.33 6.05 -18.80
N LYS A 192 10.78 5.09 -18.02
CA LYS A 192 12.20 4.74 -17.92
C LYS A 192 12.69 3.90 -19.10
N ASN A 193 11.91 2.89 -19.49
CA ASN A 193 12.38 1.79 -20.34
C ASN A 193 11.64 1.69 -21.67
N ASP A 194 10.46 2.30 -21.82
CA ASP A 194 9.71 2.30 -23.08
C ASP A 194 9.92 3.59 -23.86
N LEU A 195 9.87 4.75 -23.17
CA LEU A 195 10.06 6.06 -23.80
C LEU A 195 11.53 6.38 -24.08
N PHE A 196 12.44 5.76 -23.32
CA PHE A 196 13.89 5.88 -23.48
C PHE A 196 14.54 4.50 -23.45
N LEU A 197 15.49 4.26 -24.35
CA LEU A 197 16.14 2.95 -24.48
C LEU A 197 17.32 2.76 -23.54
N ASN A 198 17.98 3.85 -23.11
CA ASN A 198 19.21 3.80 -22.32
C ASN A 198 19.35 4.94 -21.29
N ILE A 199 18.25 5.53 -20.79
CA ILE A 199 18.29 6.68 -19.86
C ILE A 199 19.05 6.43 -18.55
N MET A 200 19.28 5.17 -18.19
CA MET A 200 20.03 4.78 -16.99
C MET A 200 21.51 4.41 -17.24
N LEU A 201 21.98 4.42 -18.49
CA LEU A 201 23.35 4.05 -18.80
C LEU A 201 24.27 5.28 -18.66
N PRO A 202 25.16 5.31 -17.65
CA PRO A 202 26.05 6.44 -17.46
C PRO A 202 27.00 6.57 -18.65
N ASN A 203 27.22 7.80 -19.10
CA ASN A 203 28.10 8.16 -20.22
C ASN A 203 27.64 7.71 -21.62
N GLU A 204 26.38 7.26 -21.77
CA GLU A 204 25.76 7.10 -23.08
C GLU A 204 24.89 8.31 -23.42
N THR A 205 24.82 8.63 -24.71
CA THR A 205 23.85 9.61 -25.22
C THR A 205 22.45 9.01 -25.08
N PRO A 206 21.52 9.69 -24.40
CA PRO A 206 20.16 9.20 -24.26
C PRO A 206 19.48 9.01 -25.63
N LEU A 207 18.77 7.90 -25.76
CA LEU A 207 18.03 7.48 -26.94
C LEU A 207 16.53 7.51 -26.66
N VAL A 208 15.84 8.43 -27.32
CA VAL A 208 14.38 8.57 -27.27
C VAL A 208 13.75 7.56 -28.21
N ASN A 209 12.77 6.82 -27.71
CA ASN A 209 11.99 5.90 -28.53
C ASN A 209 10.79 6.64 -29.17
N PRO A 210 10.74 6.80 -30.51
CA PRO A 210 9.62 7.46 -31.18
C PRO A 210 8.35 6.58 -31.30
N ASN A 211 8.45 5.28 -31.01
CA ASN A 211 7.34 4.33 -31.09
C ASN A 211 7.27 3.47 -29.81
N PRO A 212 6.75 4.04 -28.71
CA PRO A 212 6.72 3.40 -27.41
C PRO A 212 5.60 2.36 -27.36
N GLU A 213 5.94 1.10 -27.65
CA GLU A 213 4.97 0.00 -27.77
C GLU A 213 4.15 -0.15 -26.49
N LYS A 214 4.79 -0.18 -25.32
CA LYS A 214 4.06 -0.37 -24.06
C LYS A 214 3.10 0.77 -23.79
N LEU A 215 3.51 2.02 -24.00
CA LEU A 215 2.64 3.20 -23.85
C LEU A 215 1.46 3.15 -24.83
N CYS A 216 1.69 2.78 -26.08
CA CYS A 216 0.64 2.74 -27.11
C CYS A 216 -0.44 1.68 -26.86
N PHE A 217 -0.10 0.59 -26.16
CA PHE A 217 -1.06 -0.40 -25.68
C PHE A 217 -1.49 -0.20 -24.22
N PHE A 218 -0.98 0.83 -23.55
CA PHE A 218 -1.28 1.11 -22.15
C PHE A 218 -2.75 1.48 -21.98
N ASN A 219 -3.39 0.85 -20.99
CA ASN A 219 -4.74 1.18 -20.53
C ASN A 219 -5.89 1.09 -21.56
N GLN A 220 -5.68 0.47 -22.71
CA GLN A 220 -6.73 0.25 -23.70
C GLN A 220 -7.92 -0.52 -23.09
N ASN A 221 -9.09 0.12 -23.07
CA ASN A 221 -10.34 -0.41 -22.51
C ASN A 221 -10.25 -0.87 -21.03
N LYS A 222 -9.35 -0.28 -20.25
CA LYS A 222 -9.19 -0.57 -18.82
C LYS A 222 -9.83 0.50 -17.94
N THR A 223 -10.14 0.13 -16.70
CA THR A 223 -10.55 1.07 -15.64
C THR A 223 -9.64 0.93 -14.42
N LEU A 224 -9.79 1.80 -13.43
CA LEU A 224 -9.09 1.66 -12.14
C LEU A 224 -9.40 0.32 -11.44
N ALA A 225 -10.44 -0.42 -11.86
CA ALA A 225 -10.69 -1.77 -11.34
C ALA A 225 -9.55 -2.75 -11.65
N ASP A 226 -8.83 -2.51 -12.74
CA ASP A 226 -7.73 -3.36 -13.22
C ASP A 226 -6.41 -3.07 -12.49
N GLU A 227 -6.35 -1.99 -11.72
CA GLU A 227 -5.15 -1.54 -11.02
C GLU A 227 -5.02 -2.22 -9.63
N PRO A 228 -3.83 -2.73 -9.26
CA PRO A 228 -3.61 -3.32 -7.94
C PRO A 228 -3.78 -2.27 -6.83
N GLY A 229 -4.34 -2.68 -5.69
CA GLY A 229 -4.56 -1.83 -4.52
C GLY A 229 -5.79 -0.88 -4.57
N ILE A 230 -6.44 -0.66 -5.71
CA ILE A 230 -7.66 0.17 -5.78
C ILE A 230 -8.86 -0.43 -5.02
N PRO A 231 -9.18 -1.73 -5.17
CA PRO A 231 -10.27 -2.33 -4.41
C PRO A 231 -10.06 -2.21 -2.90
N GLU A 232 -8.85 -2.46 -2.43
CA GLU A 232 -8.50 -2.43 -1.01
C GLU A 232 -8.49 -0.99 -0.46
N LEU A 233 -8.10 0.00 -1.28
CA LEU A 233 -8.27 1.41 -0.94
C LEU A 233 -9.75 1.76 -0.74
N ALA A 234 -10.64 1.26 -1.60
CA ALA A 234 -12.07 1.52 -1.48
C ALA A 234 -12.64 0.98 -0.16
N ASP A 235 -12.18 -0.20 0.27
CA ASP A 235 -12.61 -0.83 1.52
C ASP A 235 -12.24 0.01 2.76
N LEU A 236 -11.15 0.78 2.73
CA LEU A 236 -10.76 1.68 3.82
C LEU A 236 -11.72 2.86 4.04
N TYR A 237 -12.69 3.07 3.15
CA TYR A 237 -13.76 4.05 3.35
C TYR A 237 -14.97 3.48 4.07
N ASN A 238 -15.15 2.15 4.08
CA ASN A 238 -16.28 1.52 4.74
C ASN A 238 -16.01 1.41 6.25
N ASP A 239 -16.84 2.07 7.04
CA ASP A 239 -16.70 2.18 8.50
C ASP A 239 -18.01 1.89 9.27
N THR A 240 -19.07 1.48 8.58
CA THR A 240 -20.34 1.03 9.19
C THR A 240 -20.87 -0.23 8.51
N ASP A 241 -21.98 -0.75 9.03
CA ASP A 241 -22.72 -1.89 8.48
C ASP A 241 -21.82 -3.13 8.38
N TYR A 242 -21.26 -3.51 9.52
CA TYR A 242 -20.40 -4.67 9.64
C TYR A 242 -21.22 -5.96 9.48
N ASP A 243 -20.93 -6.71 8.44
CA ASP A 243 -21.52 -8.01 8.16
C ASP A 243 -20.70 -9.12 8.83
N PHE A 244 -21.25 -9.73 9.86
CA PHE A 244 -20.63 -10.82 10.61
C PHE A 244 -20.47 -12.11 9.81
N LYS A 245 -21.22 -12.30 8.72
CA LYS A 245 -21.07 -13.47 7.85
C LYS A 245 -19.91 -13.30 6.88
N THR A 246 -19.62 -12.08 6.47
CA THR A 246 -18.57 -11.80 5.48
C THR A 246 -17.36 -11.09 6.08
N GLY A 247 -17.39 -10.73 7.36
CA GLY A 247 -16.30 -10.05 8.05
C GLY A 247 -15.95 -8.69 7.45
N LYS A 248 -16.95 -7.90 7.01
CA LYS A 248 -16.74 -6.67 6.24
C LYS A 248 -17.59 -5.53 6.72
N PHE A 249 -17.01 -4.33 6.69
CA PHE A 249 -17.77 -3.10 6.66
C PHE A 249 -18.31 -2.89 5.24
N THR A 250 -19.62 -2.75 5.13
CA THR A 250 -20.31 -2.63 3.83
C THR A 250 -20.88 -1.23 3.57
N GLY A 251 -20.92 -0.38 4.60
CA GLY A 251 -21.45 0.97 4.52
C GLY A 251 -20.42 2.03 4.91
N MET A 252 -20.73 3.27 4.54
CA MET A 252 -19.96 4.47 4.90
C MET A 252 -20.80 5.37 5.79
N THR A 253 -20.23 5.89 6.87
CA THR A 253 -20.82 6.99 7.65
C THR A 253 -20.93 8.25 6.79
N PRO A 254 -21.76 9.25 7.16
CA PRO A 254 -21.86 10.50 6.41
C PRO A 254 -20.50 11.20 6.21
N LYS A 255 -19.61 11.09 7.20
CA LYS A 255 -18.25 11.66 7.17
C LYS A 255 -17.38 10.96 6.13
N THR A 256 -17.29 9.63 6.17
CA THR A 256 -16.47 8.86 5.22
C THR A 256 -17.07 8.87 3.82
N SER A 257 -18.40 8.85 3.69
CA SER A 257 -19.08 9.03 2.40
C SER A 257 -18.74 10.37 1.75
N THR A 258 -18.71 11.47 2.53
CA THR A 258 -18.32 12.79 2.01
C THR A 258 -16.87 12.80 1.53
N GLN A 259 -15.97 12.18 2.30
CA GLN A 259 -14.56 12.05 1.95
C GLN A 259 -14.37 11.18 0.70
N PHE A 260 -15.07 10.05 0.61
CA PHE A 260 -15.05 9.15 -0.55
C PHE A 260 -15.46 9.88 -1.83
N GLN A 261 -16.57 10.63 -1.81
CA GLN A 261 -17.01 11.39 -2.98
C GLN A 261 -16.00 12.46 -3.39
N LYS A 262 -15.39 13.15 -2.42
CA LYS A 262 -14.33 14.13 -2.70
C LYS A 262 -13.12 13.48 -3.38
N ASP A 263 -12.69 12.33 -2.88
CA ASP A 263 -11.52 11.63 -3.42
C ASP A 263 -11.83 10.95 -4.75
N LEU A 264 -13.04 10.39 -4.92
CA LEU A 264 -13.54 9.87 -6.19
C LEU A 264 -13.47 10.92 -7.30
N ASN A 265 -13.90 12.16 -7.00
CA ASN A 265 -13.85 13.27 -7.97
C ASN A 265 -12.41 13.66 -8.34
N LYS A 266 -11.48 13.64 -7.37
CA LYS A 266 -10.06 13.89 -7.63
C LYS A 266 -9.45 12.79 -8.49
N PHE A 267 -9.68 11.53 -8.14
CA PHE A 267 -9.22 10.38 -8.93
C PHE A 267 -9.76 10.47 -10.35
N TYR A 268 -11.05 10.74 -10.53
CA TYR A 268 -11.61 10.89 -11.86
C TYR A 268 -10.91 11.99 -12.65
N THR A 269 -10.70 13.17 -12.05
CA THR A 269 -10.07 14.30 -12.71
C THR A 269 -8.63 13.98 -13.11
N GLU A 270 -7.84 13.39 -12.21
CA GLU A 270 -6.43 13.08 -12.44
C GLU A 270 -6.27 11.97 -13.49
N TYR A 271 -6.99 10.85 -13.33
CA TYR A 271 -6.86 9.67 -14.19
C TYR A 271 -7.54 9.79 -15.55
N THR A 272 -8.46 10.74 -15.74
CA THR A 272 -9.11 10.96 -17.05
C THR A 272 -8.71 12.26 -17.73
N GLY A 273 -8.30 13.28 -16.94
CA GLY A 273 -8.09 14.64 -17.41
C GLY A 273 -9.37 15.46 -17.58
N ASN A 274 -10.54 14.89 -17.30
CA ASN A 274 -11.82 15.57 -17.42
C ASN A 274 -12.21 16.24 -16.08
N LEU A 275 -12.59 17.51 -16.12
CA LEU A 275 -12.99 18.27 -14.92
C LEU A 275 -14.43 17.99 -14.46
N THR A 276 -15.27 17.42 -15.33
CA THR A 276 -16.68 17.15 -15.03
C THR A 276 -16.89 15.65 -14.86
N VAL A 277 -17.32 15.25 -13.66
CA VAL A 277 -17.59 13.86 -13.29
C VAL A 277 -19.01 13.46 -13.75
N PRO A 278 -19.15 12.46 -14.63
CA PRO A 278 -20.45 11.94 -15.07
C PRO A 278 -21.22 11.23 -13.95
N GLU A 279 -22.56 11.23 -14.02
CA GLU A 279 -23.43 10.58 -13.01
C GLU A 279 -23.21 9.06 -12.89
N ASN A 280 -22.64 8.42 -13.92
CA ASN A 280 -22.34 6.99 -13.91
C ASN A 280 -21.05 6.62 -13.15
N ILE A 281 -20.26 7.60 -12.70
CA ILE A 281 -19.07 7.37 -11.88
C ILE A 281 -19.46 7.40 -10.41
N LYS A 282 -19.57 6.21 -9.80
CA LYS A 282 -20.04 6.07 -8.40
C LYS A 282 -19.01 5.43 -7.48
N LYS A 283 -18.01 4.74 -8.04
CA LYS A 283 -16.92 4.09 -7.33
C LYS A 283 -15.63 4.18 -8.14
N PHE A 284 -14.49 3.97 -7.50
CA PHE A 284 -13.19 4.06 -8.19
C PHE A 284 -13.12 3.16 -9.43
N SER A 285 -13.67 1.95 -9.36
CA SER A 285 -13.69 1.00 -10.49
C SER A 285 -14.47 1.46 -11.72
N ASP A 286 -15.32 2.48 -11.61
CA ASP A 286 -16.02 3.06 -12.77
C ASP A 286 -15.14 4.03 -13.56
N ILE A 287 -14.01 4.48 -12.99
CA ILE A 287 -13.15 5.49 -13.61
C ILE A 287 -12.32 4.84 -14.72
N PRO A 288 -12.50 5.27 -15.99
CA PRO A 288 -11.69 4.78 -17.09
C PRO A 288 -10.26 5.30 -16.98
N LEU A 289 -9.30 4.51 -17.43
CA LEU A 289 -7.91 4.94 -17.51
C LEU A 289 -7.64 5.70 -18.83
N ARG A 290 -6.68 6.63 -18.82
CA ARG A 290 -6.23 7.36 -20.03
C ARG A 290 -5.75 6.39 -21.11
N ASP A 291 -6.34 6.50 -22.29
CA ASP A 291 -5.96 5.73 -23.48
C ASP A 291 -4.99 6.55 -24.36
N TYR A 292 -3.75 6.06 -24.49
CA TYR A 292 -2.69 6.70 -25.27
C TYR A 292 -2.61 6.18 -26.71
N SER A 293 -3.37 5.13 -27.08
CA SER A 293 -3.28 4.46 -28.38
C SER A 293 -3.56 5.36 -29.59
N LYS A 294 -4.31 6.45 -29.38
CA LYS A 294 -4.72 7.40 -30.43
C LYS A 294 -3.74 8.54 -30.62
N LYS A 295 -2.63 8.55 -29.87
CA LYS A 295 -1.61 9.60 -29.97
C LYS A 295 -0.80 9.43 -31.26
N LYS A 296 -0.29 10.54 -31.81
CA LYS A 296 0.39 10.55 -33.11
C LYS A 296 1.55 9.55 -33.19
N TYR A 297 2.37 9.47 -32.14
CA TYR A 297 3.49 8.53 -32.03
C TYR A 297 3.07 7.04 -32.02
N CYS A 298 1.81 6.73 -31.74
CA CYS A 298 1.27 5.37 -31.82
C CYS A 298 0.66 5.02 -33.19
N LEU A 299 0.34 6.02 -34.00
CA LEU A 299 -0.30 5.85 -35.31
C LEU A 299 0.70 5.88 -36.47
N THR A 300 1.91 6.39 -36.23
CA THR A 300 2.99 6.44 -37.20
C THR A 300 3.54 5.05 -37.47
N ASN A 301 3.02 4.42 -38.53
CA ASN A 301 3.46 3.12 -39.03
C ASN A 301 4.66 3.31 -39.97
N THR A 302 5.76 3.86 -39.47
CA THR A 302 6.99 4.01 -40.27
C THR A 302 7.95 2.90 -39.88
N SER A 303 7.99 1.86 -40.70
CA SER A 303 8.91 0.72 -40.67
C SER A 303 10.40 1.06 -40.85
N ALA A 304 10.74 2.34 -40.79
CA ALA A 304 12.09 2.88 -40.79
C ALA A 304 12.10 4.01 -39.77
N TYR A 305 12.77 3.87 -38.63
CA TYR A 305 13.61 4.91 -38.00
C TYR A 305 14.24 4.38 -36.71
N THR A 306 15.53 4.62 -36.61
CA THR A 306 16.39 4.57 -35.43
C THR A 306 15.88 5.53 -34.36
N SER A 307 16.06 5.18 -33.08
CA SER A 307 15.85 6.08 -31.94
C SER A 307 16.51 7.45 -32.15
N TYR A 308 15.97 8.50 -31.53
CA TYR A 308 16.58 9.82 -31.59
C TYR A 308 17.61 10.00 -30.47
N GLU A 309 18.82 10.40 -30.84
CA GLU A 309 19.79 10.90 -29.87
C GLU A 309 19.36 12.28 -29.36
N ILE A 310 19.46 12.47 -28.04
CA ILE A 310 19.23 13.76 -27.38
C ILE A 310 20.42 14.09 -26.47
N SER A 311 20.82 15.36 -26.47
CA SER A 311 21.89 15.83 -25.59
C SER A 311 21.45 15.73 -24.12
N GLN A 312 22.40 15.39 -23.24
CA GLN A 312 22.16 15.43 -21.78
C GLN A 312 21.95 16.86 -21.27
N ASP A 313 22.42 17.86 -22.01
CA ASP A 313 22.24 19.28 -21.71
C ASP A 313 20.95 19.87 -22.29
N ASP A 314 20.17 19.08 -23.03
CA ASP A 314 18.87 19.51 -23.56
C ASP A 314 17.88 19.81 -22.43
N GLN A 315 17.22 20.97 -22.50
CA GLN A 315 16.32 21.42 -21.43
C GLN A 315 15.11 20.52 -21.22
N LEU A 316 14.54 19.97 -22.30
CA LEU A 316 13.42 19.04 -22.21
C LEU A 316 13.89 17.70 -21.63
N PHE A 317 15.07 17.23 -22.02
CA PHE A 317 15.66 16.03 -21.41
C PHE A 317 15.92 16.22 -19.91
N GLN A 318 16.50 17.34 -19.49
CA GLN A 318 16.74 17.62 -18.07
C GLN A 318 15.43 17.71 -17.27
N ALA A 319 14.40 18.33 -17.84
CA ALA A 319 13.07 18.37 -17.25
C ALA A 319 12.48 16.96 -17.10
N TYR A 320 12.61 16.13 -18.13
CA TYR A 320 12.17 14.73 -18.12
C TYR A 320 12.89 13.91 -17.04
N ALA A 321 14.22 13.96 -17.01
CA ALA A 321 15.04 13.25 -16.04
C ALA A 321 14.73 13.69 -14.60
N LYS A 322 14.48 14.99 -14.39
CA LYS A 322 14.06 15.54 -13.09
C LYS A 322 12.68 15.05 -12.68
N ASN A 323 11.71 15.03 -13.60
CA ASN A 323 10.37 14.49 -13.35
C ASN A 323 10.45 13.00 -12.95
N LEU A 324 11.14 12.16 -13.75
CA LEU A 324 11.32 10.75 -13.46
C LEU A 324 12.01 10.51 -12.10
N LYS A 325 13.07 11.27 -11.81
CA LYS A 325 13.75 11.19 -10.50
C LYS A 325 12.82 11.55 -9.35
N SER A 326 12.02 12.60 -9.51
CA SER A 326 11.07 13.06 -8.49
C SER A 326 9.95 12.03 -8.27
N MET A 327 9.45 11.41 -9.35
CA MET A 327 8.45 10.35 -9.28
C MET A 327 8.98 9.12 -8.54
N VAL A 328 10.20 8.67 -8.86
CA VAL A 328 10.83 7.53 -8.15
C VAL A 328 11.04 7.86 -6.67
N HIS A 329 11.47 9.08 -6.37
CA HIS A 329 11.70 9.51 -4.99
C HIS A 329 10.40 9.57 -4.18
N SER A 330 9.36 10.23 -4.69
CA SER A 330 8.08 10.37 -4.00
C SER A 330 7.39 9.04 -3.75
N VAL A 331 7.49 8.10 -4.70
CA VAL A 331 6.99 6.74 -4.56
C VAL A 331 7.73 5.98 -3.46
N ASN A 332 9.06 6.12 -3.37
CA ASN A 332 9.83 5.49 -2.30
C ASN A 332 9.51 6.09 -0.93
N GLU A 333 9.42 7.41 -0.81
CA GLU A 333 9.02 8.08 0.44
C GLU A 333 7.66 7.58 0.93
N LYS A 334 6.66 7.50 0.04
CA LYS A 334 5.34 6.99 0.39
C LYS A 334 5.34 5.51 0.76
N HIS A 335 6.18 4.70 0.13
CA HIS A 335 6.35 3.31 0.55
C HIS A 335 6.96 3.19 1.94
N ASP A 336 7.94 4.04 2.27
CA ASP A 336 8.55 4.04 3.60
C ASP A 336 7.54 4.48 4.65
N GLU A 337 6.71 5.50 4.37
CA GLU A 337 5.56 5.89 5.22
C GLU A 337 4.59 4.72 5.44
N LEU A 338 4.24 3.95 4.39
CA LEU A 338 3.36 2.77 4.54
C LEU A 338 4.01 1.67 5.39
N VAL A 339 5.34 1.50 5.32
CA VAL A 339 6.07 0.56 6.17
C VAL A 339 6.11 1.05 7.63
N GLU A 340 6.26 2.35 7.86
CA GLU A 340 6.18 2.94 9.20
C GLU A 340 4.80 2.73 9.83
N ILE A 341 3.73 2.82 9.04
CA ILE A 341 2.38 2.46 9.48
C ILE A 341 2.32 0.99 9.92
N LEU A 342 2.89 0.07 9.15
CA LEU A 342 2.95 -1.35 9.54
C LEU A 342 3.74 -1.56 10.84
N ASN A 343 4.84 -0.83 11.05
CA ASN A 343 5.65 -0.92 12.26
C ASN A 343 4.92 -0.41 13.53
N ARG A 344 3.87 0.40 13.36
CA ARG A 344 2.99 0.81 14.48
C ARG A 344 1.96 -0.26 14.83
N ILE A 345 1.58 -1.07 13.85
CA ILE A 345 0.61 -2.17 14.01
C ILE A 345 1.31 -3.43 14.53
N PHE A 346 2.48 -3.76 13.99
CA PHE A 346 3.20 -5.00 14.27
C PHE A 346 4.53 -4.72 14.94
N VAL A 347 4.77 -5.38 16.08
CA VAL A 347 5.99 -5.23 16.89
C VAL A 347 6.62 -6.60 17.15
N TYR A 348 7.92 -6.59 17.45
CA TYR A 348 8.61 -7.79 17.93
C TYR A 348 8.53 -7.87 19.45
N ILE A 349 8.16 -9.04 19.97
CA ILE A 349 8.20 -9.36 21.39
C ILE A 349 9.10 -10.59 21.63
N GLY A 350 9.67 -10.67 22.83
CA GLY A 350 10.61 -11.72 23.22
C GLY A 350 12.05 -11.47 22.76
N ASP A 351 12.97 -12.29 23.26
CA ASP A 351 14.41 -12.20 23.01
C ASP A 351 14.96 -13.50 22.43
N GLY A 352 16.07 -13.40 21.67
CA GLY A 352 16.76 -14.57 21.12
C GLY A 352 15.89 -15.42 20.18
N ASP A 353 15.83 -16.72 20.43
CA ASP A 353 15.07 -17.69 19.62
C ASP A 353 13.54 -17.58 19.81
N ASP A 354 13.07 -16.91 20.87
CA ASP A 354 11.64 -16.70 21.16
C ASP A 354 11.10 -15.39 20.54
N LYS A 355 11.92 -14.69 19.74
CA LYS A 355 11.53 -13.43 19.09
C LYS A 355 10.40 -13.68 18.07
N ARG A 356 9.22 -13.12 18.34
CA ARG A 356 8.03 -13.28 17.49
C ARG A 356 7.39 -11.93 17.17
N VAL A 357 6.76 -11.83 15.99
CA VAL A 357 5.98 -10.65 15.59
C VAL A 357 4.56 -10.78 16.13
N THR A 358 4.03 -9.72 16.73
CA THR A 358 2.66 -9.64 17.25
C THR A 358 2.04 -8.27 16.96
N ILE A 359 0.72 -8.12 17.15
CA ILE A 359 0.04 -6.83 17.11
C ILE A 359 0.51 -6.02 18.31
N ASN A 360 0.76 -4.72 18.10
CA ASN A 360 1.21 -3.80 19.13
C ASN A 360 0.23 -3.80 20.33
N PRO A 361 0.68 -4.18 21.53
CA PRO A 361 -0.13 -4.17 22.76
C PRO A 361 -0.80 -2.83 23.06
N GLU A 362 -0.25 -1.71 22.59
CA GLU A 362 -0.81 -0.37 22.81
C GLU A 362 -1.89 0.03 21.80
N LEU A 363 -2.07 -0.75 20.73
CA LEU A 363 -3.05 -0.48 19.69
C LEU A 363 -4.48 -0.67 20.21
N ASN A 364 -5.36 0.29 19.97
CA ASN A 364 -6.77 0.25 20.38
C ASN A 364 -7.66 0.76 19.24
N GLU A 365 -8.98 0.69 19.39
CA GLU A 365 -9.93 1.05 18.31
C GLU A 365 -9.72 2.47 17.78
N ASN A 366 -9.42 3.43 18.66
CA ASN A 366 -9.19 4.83 18.32
C ASN A 366 -7.89 4.99 17.54
N SER A 367 -6.77 4.46 18.05
CA SER A 367 -5.47 4.52 17.36
C SER A 367 -5.49 3.74 16.05
N LEU A 368 -6.24 2.63 15.98
CA LEU A 368 -6.46 1.87 14.75
C LEU A 368 -7.28 2.66 13.72
N GLN A 369 -8.30 3.42 14.13
CA GLN A 369 -9.01 4.32 13.22
C GLN A 369 -8.11 5.43 12.67
N ILE A 370 -7.21 5.98 13.49
CA ILE A 370 -6.22 6.97 13.06
C ILE A 370 -5.29 6.36 12.01
N ILE A 371 -4.71 5.19 12.30
CA ILE A 371 -3.87 4.42 11.38
C ILE A 371 -4.61 4.13 10.07
N SER A 372 -5.89 3.75 10.13
CA SER A 372 -6.72 3.51 8.94
C SER A 372 -6.85 4.76 8.06
N ASN A 373 -7.08 5.92 8.68
CA ASN A 373 -7.21 7.19 7.96
C ASN A 373 -5.86 7.62 7.35
N GLU A 374 -4.76 7.47 8.09
CA GLU A 374 -3.40 7.78 7.62
C GLU A 374 -3.01 6.87 6.45
N THR A 375 -3.31 5.58 6.55
CA THR A 375 -3.10 4.60 5.47
C THR A 375 -3.83 5.02 4.21
N ARG A 376 -5.14 5.30 4.33
CA ARG A 376 -5.98 5.73 3.21
C ARG A 376 -5.42 6.99 2.55
N ASN A 377 -5.05 7.99 3.34
CA ASN A 377 -4.51 9.25 2.82
C ASN A 377 -3.15 9.04 2.13
N CYS A 378 -2.27 8.22 2.71
CA CYS A 378 -0.97 7.92 2.13
C CYS A 378 -1.10 7.21 0.77
N ILE A 379 -1.96 6.18 0.68
CA ILE A 379 -2.25 5.47 -0.57
C ILE A 379 -2.91 6.41 -1.60
N HIS A 380 -3.89 7.20 -1.17
CA HIS A 380 -4.54 8.21 -2.02
C HIS A 380 -3.52 9.19 -2.63
N ASP A 381 -2.64 9.76 -1.80
CA ASP A 381 -1.66 10.75 -2.24
C ASP A 381 -0.59 10.12 -3.13
N LEU A 382 -0.15 8.89 -2.82
CA LEU A 382 0.73 8.12 -3.68
C LEU A 382 0.12 7.97 -5.08
N TYR A 383 -1.11 7.49 -5.19
CA TYR A 383 -1.77 7.24 -6.48
C TYR A 383 -2.04 8.50 -7.29
N LEU A 384 -2.48 9.59 -6.66
CA LEU A 384 -2.72 10.85 -7.39
C LEU A 384 -1.41 11.50 -7.84
N LYS A 385 -0.41 11.59 -6.96
CA LYS A 385 0.87 12.21 -7.29
C LYS A 385 1.57 11.44 -8.41
N CYS A 386 1.52 10.13 -8.34
CA CYS A 386 2.07 9.23 -9.34
C CYS A 386 1.43 9.38 -10.72
N GLU A 387 0.09 9.40 -10.81
CA GLU A 387 -0.59 9.64 -12.09
C GLU A 387 -0.25 11.03 -12.64
N LYS A 388 -0.22 12.04 -11.78
CA LYS A 388 0.15 13.41 -12.17
C LYS A 388 1.56 13.48 -12.76
N ASP A 389 2.53 12.91 -12.05
CA ASP A 389 3.94 12.91 -12.47
C ASP A 389 4.11 12.10 -13.77
N PHE A 390 3.36 11.01 -13.93
CA PHE A 390 3.34 10.22 -15.16
C PHE A 390 2.81 11.00 -16.37
N VAL A 391 1.68 11.70 -16.20
CA VAL A 391 1.11 12.55 -17.25
C VAL A 391 2.07 13.68 -17.62
N GLU A 392 2.73 14.31 -16.64
CA GLU A 392 3.76 15.33 -16.87
C GLU A 392 4.96 14.75 -17.64
N GLY A 393 5.46 13.58 -17.24
CA GLY A 393 6.53 12.89 -17.94
C GLY A 393 6.21 12.60 -19.41
N ILE A 394 4.98 12.12 -19.68
CA ILE A 394 4.50 11.89 -21.05
C ILE A 394 4.44 13.20 -21.84
N GLN A 395 3.95 14.29 -21.25
CA GLN A 395 3.89 15.59 -21.95
C GLN A 395 5.27 16.11 -22.34
N ILE A 396 6.27 15.94 -21.46
CA ILE A 396 7.66 16.31 -21.78
C ILE A 396 8.21 15.41 -22.90
N TYR A 397 7.96 14.10 -22.83
CA TYR A 397 8.32 13.16 -23.89
C TYR A 397 7.68 13.54 -25.24
N GLU A 398 6.39 13.89 -25.25
CA GLU A 398 5.68 14.35 -26.44
C GLU A 398 6.37 15.56 -27.07
N ALA A 399 6.75 16.55 -26.26
CA ALA A 399 7.49 17.73 -26.72
C ALA A 399 8.87 17.37 -27.30
N ILE A 400 9.58 16.41 -26.70
CA ILE A 400 10.88 15.92 -27.20
C ILE A 400 10.71 15.29 -28.59
N VAL A 401 9.77 14.37 -28.73
CA VAL A 401 9.53 13.66 -30.00
C VAL A 401 9.10 14.65 -31.09
N GLU A 402 8.19 15.57 -30.78
CA GLU A 402 7.75 16.59 -31.75
C GLU A 402 8.91 17.50 -32.19
N THR A 403 9.79 17.90 -31.26
CA THR A 403 10.98 18.69 -31.59
C THR A 403 11.91 17.93 -32.51
N LYS A 404 12.17 16.65 -32.24
CA LYS A 404 13.06 15.81 -33.08
C LYS A 404 12.50 15.54 -34.47
N ILE A 405 11.18 15.35 -34.58
CA ILE A 405 10.51 15.22 -35.87
C ILE A 405 10.63 16.52 -36.66
N PHE A 406 10.44 17.67 -36.01
CA PHE A 406 10.57 18.98 -36.65
C PHE A 406 12.00 19.24 -37.15
N GLU A 407 13.02 19.02 -36.31
CA GLU A 407 14.44 19.14 -36.68
C GLU A 407 14.79 18.25 -37.88
N THR A 408 14.36 16.99 -37.85
CA THR A 408 14.59 16.04 -38.93
C THR A 408 13.93 16.48 -40.23
N THR A 409 12.69 16.96 -40.16
CA THR A 409 11.94 17.44 -41.32
C THR A 409 12.61 18.67 -41.94
N GLN A 410 13.06 19.62 -41.11
CA GLN A 410 13.76 20.81 -41.60
C GLN A 410 15.08 20.45 -42.29
N ASN A 411 15.85 19.52 -41.73
CA ASN A 411 17.08 19.04 -42.35
C ASN A 411 16.83 18.34 -43.71
N GLN A 412 15.73 17.58 -43.82
CA GLN A 412 15.32 16.97 -45.09
C GLN A 412 14.92 18.03 -46.13
N ILE A 413 14.17 19.07 -45.74
CA ILE A 413 13.80 20.19 -46.61
C ILE A 413 15.07 20.88 -47.12
N ASN A 414 15.98 21.27 -46.22
CA ASN A 414 17.23 21.95 -46.57
C ASN A 414 18.08 21.10 -47.54
N SER A 415 18.15 19.77 -47.32
CA SER A 415 18.87 18.86 -48.22
C SER A 415 18.21 18.77 -49.60
N LEU A 416 16.88 18.76 -49.67
CA LEU A 416 16.15 18.75 -50.95
C LEU A 416 16.32 20.08 -51.70
N GLU A 417 16.33 21.21 -51.01
CA GLU A 417 16.62 22.53 -51.59
C GLU A 417 18.04 22.58 -52.17
N GLU A 418 19.05 22.09 -51.43
CA GLU A 418 20.44 22.00 -51.92
C GLU A 418 20.57 21.10 -53.16
N ILE A 419 19.84 19.96 -53.20
CA ILE A 419 19.78 19.11 -54.39
C ILE A 419 19.14 19.87 -55.57
N GLY A 420 18.05 20.61 -55.32
CA GLY A 420 17.38 21.42 -56.33
C GLY A 420 18.31 22.48 -56.94
N ASP A 421 19.02 23.24 -56.12
CA ASP A 421 19.97 24.27 -56.55
C ASP A 421 21.13 23.69 -57.36
N ASN A 422 21.65 22.53 -56.94
CA ASN A 422 22.68 21.81 -57.68
C ASN A 422 22.17 21.38 -59.07
N LEU A 423 20.97 20.82 -59.16
CA LEU A 423 20.37 20.39 -60.44
C LEU A 423 20.14 21.56 -61.40
N ILE A 424 19.73 22.73 -60.90
CA ILE A 424 19.59 23.95 -61.71
C ILE A 424 20.96 24.37 -62.26
N THR A 425 22.00 24.33 -61.43
CA THR A 425 23.37 24.72 -61.81
C THR A 425 23.97 23.82 -62.91
N TYR A 426 23.64 22.52 -62.92
CA TYR A 426 24.10 21.60 -63.98
C TYR A 426 23.28 21.67 -65.28
N SER A 427 22.15 22.36 -65.28
CA SER A 427 21.25 22.48 -66.44
C SER A 427 21.43 23.77 -67.26
N GLN A 428 22.30 24.67 -66.78
CA GLN A 428 22.77 25.88 -67.47
C GLN A 428 24.19 25.64 -68.01
#